data_AF-A0A5B8CB24-F1
#
_entry.id   AF-A0A5B8CB24-F1
#
_cell.length_a   1.000
_cell.length_b   1.000
_cell.length_c   1.000
_cell.angle_alpha   90.00
_cell.angle_beta   90.00
_cell.angle_gamma   90.00
#
_symmetry.space_group_name_H-M   'P 1'
#
loop_
_entity.id
_entity.type
_entity.pdbx_description
1 polymer ?
#
loop_
_entity_poly.entity_id
_entity_poly.type
_entity_poly.pdbx_seq_one_letter_code
_entity_poly.pdbx_strand_id
1 'polypeptide(L)'
;MSRTAGGGARTGAGEEGFHARWVAALTELEVDVAEAERSLTGDHMPERRDPWQPPQELGPMPASLRTRAQALLERQTEVARQVAEAAAMSRKQARAVQAMRANGPARPVYVDMAG
;
A
#
# COMPACT_ATOMS: atom_id res chain seq x y z
N MET A 1 19.03 34.51 -46.08
CA MET A 1 18.21 34.86 -44.90
C MET A 1 17.06 33.86 -44.82
N SER A 2 17.16 32.82 -43.99
CA SER A 2 16.00 31.98 -43.61
C SER A 2 16.21 31.48 -42.19
N ARG A 3 15.26 31.80 -41.30
CA ARG A 3 15.31 31.56 -39.85
C ARG A 3 14.35 30.40 -39.55
N THR A 4 14.89 29.26 -39.17
CA THR A 4 14.14 28.09 -38.64
C THR A 4 13.83 28.33 -37.17
N ALA A 5 12.58 28.71 -36.86
CA ALA A 5 12.07 28.81 -35.49
C ALA A 5 10.69 28.12 -35.44
N GLY A 6 10.67 26.82 -35.16
CA GLY A 6 9.42 26.04 -35.07
C GLY A 6 9.49 24.75 -34.25
N GLY A 7 10.61 24.50 -33.55
CA GLY A 7 10.83 23.23 -32.82
C GLY A 7 10.25 23.19 -31.39
N GLY A 8 10.26 24.30 -30.66
CA GLY A 8 10.03 24.30 -29.20
C GLY A 8 8.60 24.03 -28.73
N ALA A 9 7.59 24.46 -29.50
CA ALA A 9 6.19 24.39 -29.07
C ALA A 9 5.63 22.95 -29.01
N ARG A 10 6.12 22.04 -29.87
CA ARG A 10 5.67 20.64 -29.88
C ARG A 10 6.22 19.82 -28.72
N THR A 11 7.40 20.18 -28.20
CA THR A 11 8.01 19.49 -27.06
C THR A 11 7.32 19.86 -25.75
N GLY A 12 7.00 21.14 -25.54
CA GLY A 12 6.33 21.61 -24.32
C GLY A 12 4.92 21.02 -24.13
N ALA A 13 4.12 20.93 -25.19
CA ALA A 13 2.79 20.30 -25.12
C ALA A 13 2.86 18.80 -24.77
N GLY A 14 3.92 18.10 -25.20
CA GLY A 14 4.18 16.72 -24.82
C GLY A 14 4.56 16.60 -23.34
N GLU A 15 5.45 17.46 -22.86
CA GLU A 15 5.90 17.50 -21.46
C GLU A 15 4.77 17.82 -20.48
N GLU A 16 3.90 18.79 -20.80
CA GLU A 16 2.70 19.10 -20.03
C GLU A 16 1.73 17.91 -19.99
N GLY A 17 1.56 17.23 -21.13
CA GLY A 17 0.76 16.01 -21.22
C GLY A 17 1.30 14.87 -20.36
N PHE A 18 2.62 14.63 -20.38
CA PHE A 18 3.26 13.63 -19.51
C PHE A 18 3.13 14.02 -18.04
N HIS A 19 3.31 15.31 -17.71
CA HIS A 19 3.15 15.80 -16.35
C HIS A 19 1.74 15.54 -15.82
N ALA A 20 0.70 15.88 -16.59
CA ALA A 20 -0.68 15.63 -16.19
C ALA A 20 -0.96 14.14 -15.96
N ARG A 21 -0.43 13.24 -16.82
CA ARG A 21 -0.57 11.79 -16.65
C ARG A 21 0.13 11.27 -15.39
N TRP A 22 1.33 11.77 -15.09
CA TRP A 22 2.03 11.43 -13.85
C TRP A 22 1.29 11.94 -12.62
N VAL A 23 0.73 13.14 -12.66
CA VAL A 23 -0.10 13.67 -11.57
C VAL A 23 -1.31 12.77 -11.34
N ALA A 24 -2.02 12.37 -12.40
CA ALA A 24 -3.18 11.48 -12.29
C ALA A 24 -2.78 10.12 -11.68
N ALA A 25 -1.73 9.48 -12.21
CA ALA A 25 -1.25 8.19 -11.73
C ALA A 25 -0.83 8.22 -10.25
N LEU A 26 -0.10 9.26 -9.82
CA LEU A 26 0.28 9.42 -8.41
C LEU A 26 -0.92 9.68 -7.51
N THR A 27 -1.93 10.40 -8.00
CA THR A 27 -3.15 10.68 -7.23
C THR A 27 -3.97 9.42 -7.00
N GLU A 28 -4.12 8.57 -8.03
CA GLU A 28 -4.78 7.26 -7.88
C GLU A 28 -4.07 6.38 -6.85
N LEU A 29 -2.74 6.27 -6.96
CA LEU A 29 -1.94 5.51 -5.99
C LEU A 29 -2.03 6.06 -4.56
N GLU A 30 -2.12 7.39 -4.38
CA GLU A 30 -2.30 7.99 -3.06
C GLU A 30 -3.64 7.63 -2.43
N VAL A 31 -4.71 7.56 -3.24
CA VAL A 31 -6.04 7.11 -2.79
C VAL A 31 -6.00 5.65 -2.37
N ASP A 32 -5.36 4.79 -3.16
CA ASP A 32 -5.17 3.36 -2.84
C ASP A 32 -4.45 3.19 -1.50
N VAL A 33 -3.35 3.91 -1.30
CA VAL A 33 -2.55 3.83 -0.05
C VAL A 33 -3.34 4.37 1.13
N ALA A 34 -4.07 5.47 0.98
CA ALA A 34 -4.91 6.01 2.06
C ALA A 34 -6.05 5.05 2.47
N GLU A 35 -6.57 4.23 1.55
CA GLU A 35 -7.51 3.17 1.89
C GLU A 35 -6.84 2.00 2.62
N ALA A 36 -5.65 1.59 2.17
CA ALA A 36 -4.89 0.54 2.86
C ALA A 36 -4.51 0.95 4.29
N GLU A 37 -4.11 2.22 4.51
CA GLU A 37 -3.84 2.78 5.83
C GLU A 37 -5.09 2.75 6.74
N ARG A 38 -6.25 3.16 6.23
CA ARG A 38 -7.54 3.09 6.98
C ARG A 38 -7.97 1.65 7.28
N SER A 39 -7.59 0.71 6.43
CA SER A 39 -7.87 -0.71 6.65
C SER A 39 -7.04 -1.27 7.82
N LEU A 40 -5.82 -0.77 8.01
CA LEU A 40 -4.95 -1.16 9.12
C LEU A 40 -5.44 -0.66 10.49
N THR A 41 -6.15 0.48 10.54
CA THR A 41 -6.74 0.99 11.80
C THR A 41 -8.02 0.23 12.19
N GLY A 42 -8.54 -0.63 11.32
CA GLY A 42 -9.76 -1.41 11.57
C GLY A 42 -11.05 -0.64 11.30
N ASP A 43 -10.96 0.59 10.78
CA ASP A 43 -12.11 1.42 10.44
C ASP A 43 -12.77 1.01 9.11
N HIS A 44 -12.11 0.16 8.32
CA HIS A 44 -12.54 -0.22 6.99
C HIS A 44 -12.06 -1.63 6.61
N MET A 45 -12.89 -2.37 5.86
CA MET A 45 -12.47 -3.60 5.18
C MET A 45 -12.22 -3.23 3.71
N PRO A 46 -10.99 -3.40 3.20
CA PRO A 46 -10.67 -2.98 1.84
C PRO A 46 -11.42 -3.86 0.84
N GLU A 47 -12.03 -3.22 -0.16
CA GLU A 47 -12.52 -3.94 -1.33
C GLU A 47 -11.35 -4.57 -2.10
N ARG A 48 -11.58 -5.72 -2.71
CA ARG A 48 -10.57 -6.38 -3.53
C ARG A 48 -10.34 -5.55 -4.80
N ARG A 49 -9.21 -4.87 -4.88
CA ARG A 49 -8.80 -4.11 -6.06
C ARG A 49 -7.93 -4.95 -7.00
N ASP A 50 -8.02 -4.62 -8.28
CA ASP A 50 -7.10 -5.17 -9.27
C ASP A 50 -5.67 -4.67 -9.01
N PRO A 51 -4.64 -5.48 -9.31
CA PRO A 51 -3.26 -5.04 -9.21
C PRO A 51 -3.03 -3.77 -10.04
N TRP A 52 -2.40 -2.76 -9.43
CA TRP A 52 -2.11 -1.50 -10.12
C TRP A 52 -1.31 -1.75 -11.40
N GLN A 53 -1.81 -1.23 -12.51
CA GLN A 53 -1.13 -1.23 -13.80
C GLN A 53 -0.73 0.21 -14.13
N PRO A 54 0.56 0.47 -14.43
CA PRO A 54 0.97 1.81 -14.81
C PRO A 54 0.23 2.25 -16.08
N PRO A 55 -0.36 3.46 -16.11
CA PRO A 55 -0.97 3.99 -17.31
C PRO A 55 -0.01 3.97 -18.51
N GLN A 56 -0.54 3.67 -19.69
CA GLN A 56 0.26 3.69 -20.91
C GLN A 56 0.77 5.11 -21.18
N GLU A 57 1.96 5.22 -21.80
CA GLU A 57 2.53 6.49 -22.25
C GLU A 57 2.78 7.53 -21.15
N LEU A 58 3.05 7.11 -19.92
CA LEU A 58 3.44 8.02 -18.82
C LEU A 58 4.65 8.90 -19.18
N GLY A 59 5.54 8.40 -20.05
CA GLY A 59 6.77 9.12 -20.40
C GLY A 59 7.71 9.27 -19.20
N PRO A 60 8.79 10.06 -19.33
CA PRO A 60 9.72 10.29 -18.24
C PRO A 60 9.04 11.03 -17.08
N MET A 61 9.36 10.64 -15.84
CA MET A 61 8.84 11.31 -14.65
C MET A 61 9.37 12.75 -14.56
N PRO A 62 8.50 13.78 -14.47
CA PRO A 62 8.92 15.15 -14.22
C PRO A 62 9.67 15.30 -12.90
N ALA A 63 10.76 16.05 -12.90
CA ALA A 63 11.59 16.24 -11.71
C ALA A 63 10.82 16.86 -10.53
N SER A 64 9.82 17.72 -10.81
CA SER A 64 8.93 18.32 -9.82
C SER A 64 8.12 17.29 -9.02
N LEU A 65 7.82 16.13 -9.61
CA LEU A 65 7.02 15.08 -8.98
C LEU A 65 7.84 14.04 -8.23
N ARG A 66 9.19 14.11 -8.32
CA ARG A 66 10.08 13.14 -7.68
C ARG A 66 9.86 13.04 -6.18
N THR A 67 9.83 14.18 -5.48
CA THR A 67 9.63 14.22 -4.02
C THR A 67 8.29 13.62 -3.63
N ARG A 68 7.22 13.90 -4.39
CA ARG A 68 5.89 13.33 -4.17
C ARG A 68 5.91 11.81 -4.34
N ALA A 69 6.52 11.32 -5.42
CA ALA A 69 6.63 9.89 -5.68
C ALA A 69 7.46 9.15 -4.60
N GLN A 70 8.54 9.76 -4.11
CA GLN A 70 9.35 9.20 -3.02
C GLN A 70 8.56 9.10 -1.71
N ALA A 71 7.87 10.17 -1.30
CA ALA A 71 7.04 10.16 -0.11
C ALA A 71 5.92 9.09 -0.19
N LEU A 72 5.34 8.92 -1.39
CA LEU A 72 4.35 7.88 -1.63
C LEU A 72 4.95 6.46 -1.50
N LEU A 73 6.13 6.23 -2.07
CA LEU A 73 6.82 4.93 -1.98
C LEU A 73 7.20 4.57 -0.53
N GLU A 74 7.63 5.56 0.26
CA GLU A 74 7.93 5.39 1.68
C GLU A 74 6.68 4.93 2.44
N ARG A 75 5.53 5.60 2.23
CA ARG A 75 4.24 5.19 2.81
C ARG A 75 3.83 3.79 2.35
N GLN A 76 3.96 3.47 1.07
CA GLN A 76 3.66 2.12 0.55
C GLN A 76 4.49 1.04 1.23
N THR A 77 5.78 1.28 1.42
CA THR A 77 6.70 0.32 2.06
C THR A 77 6.31 0.13 3.54
N GLU A 78 5.96 1.21 4.21
CA GLU A 78 5.54 1.17 5.61
C GLU A 78 4.21 0.44 5.80
N VAL A 79 3.22 0.70 4.94
CA VAL A 79 1.95 -0.05 4.93
C VAL A 79 2.20 -1.54 4.67
N ALA A 80 3.05 -1.88 3.70
CA ALA A 80 3.38 -3.27 3.40
C ALA A 80 4.02 -3.98 4.62
N ARG A 81 4.91 -3.29 5.35
CA ARG A 81 5.50 -3.79 6.60
C ARG A 81 4.45 -4.06 7.66
N GLN A 82 3.55 -3.10 7.91
CA GLN A 82 2.48 -3.24 8.90
C GLN A 82 1.51 -4.39 8.55
N VAL A 83 1.13 -4.53 7.28
CA VAL A 83 0.30 -5.64 6.81
C VAL A 83 0.98 -6.99 7.08
N ALA A 84 2.28 -7.12 6.79
CA ALA A 84 3.03 -8.34 7.03
C ALA A 84 3.09 -8.70 8.53
N GLU A 85 3.27 -7.70 9.39
CA GLU A 85 3.28 -7.85 10.85
C GLU A 85 1.91 -8.27 11.41
N ALA A 86 0.84 -7.60 10.98
CA ALA A 86 -0.52 -7.95 11.35
C ALA A 86 -0.86 -9.39 10.93
N ALA A 87 -0.49 -9.78 9.70
CA ALA A 87 -0.67 -11.14 9.21
C ALA A 87 0.12 -12.18 10.04
N ALA A 88 1.34 -11.85 10.46
CA ALA A 88 2.15 -12.72 11.31
C ALA A 88 1.54 -12.89 12.71
N MET A 89 1.06 -11.81 13.33
CA MET A 89 0.37 -11.85 14.62
C MET A 89 -0.91 -12.67 14.55
N SER A 90 -1.74 -12.45 13.53
CA SER A 90 -2.98 -13.20 13.29
C SER A 90 -2.72 -14.72 13.19
N ARG A 91 -1.68 -15.14 12.44
CA ARG A 91 -1.28 -16.56 12.36
C ARG A 91 -0.85 -17.13 13.71
N LYS A 92 -0.13 -16.35 14.53
CA LYS A 92 0.28 -16.78 15.88
C LYS A 92 -0.93 -16.97 16.80
N GLN A 93 -1.87 -16.02 16.79
CA GLN A 93 -3.12 -16.12 17.55
C GLN A 93 -3.96 -17.32 17.11
N ALA A 94 -4.10 -17.56 15.81
CA ALA A 94 -4.82 -18.72 15.28
C ALA A 94 -4.22 -20.04 15.79
N ARG A 95 -2.88 -20.17 15.81
CA ARG A 95 -2.20 -21.35 16.36
C ARG A 95 -2.43 -21.51 17.86
N ALA A 96 -2.40 -20.43 18.63
CA ALA A 96 -2.66 -20.47 20.06
C ALA A 96 -4.11 -20.92 20.36
N VAL A 97 -5.09 -20.38 19.65
CA VAL A 97 -6.50 -20.77 19.77
C VAL A 97 -6.69 -22.25 19.40
N GLN A 98 -6.02 -22.73 18.35
CA GLN A 98 -6.05 -24.15 17.98
C GLN A 98 -5.45 -25.03 19.08
N ALA A 99 -4.31 -24.66 19.66
CA ALA A 99 -3.69 -25.40 20.76
C ALA A 99 -4.58 -25.45 22.02
N MET A 100 -5.25 -24.34 22.36
CA MET A 100 -6.21 -24.31 23.48
C MET A 100 -7.41 -25.22 23.24
N ARG A 101 -7.95 -25.25 22.01
CA ARG A 101 -9.05 -26.17 21.64
C ARG A 101 -8.58 -27.62 21.70
N ALA A 102 -7.36 -27.92 21.25
CA ALA A 102 -6.80 -29.26 21.25
C ALA A 102 -6.51 -29.79 22.67
N ASN A 103 -6.10 -28.94 23.59
CA ASN A 103 -5.77 -29.33 24.96
C ASN A 103 -6.98 -29.44 25.90
N GLY A 104 -8.18 -29.02 25.48
CA GLY A 104 -9.40 -29.03 26.30
C GLY A 104 -9.29 -28.19 27.59
N PRO A 105 -10.39 -28.01 28.36
CA PRO A 105 -10.27 -27.41 29.69
C PRO A 105 -9.38 -28.32 30.55
N ALA A 106 -8.31 -27.76 31.11
CA ALA A 106 -7.48 -28.47 32.09
C ALA A 106 -8.39 -28.94 33.23
N ARG A 107 -8.60 -30.25 33.31
CA ARG A 107 -9.45 -30.87 34.32
C ARG A 107 -8.81 -30.55 35.69
N PRO A 108 -9.44 -29.76 36.57
CA PRO A 108 -8.85 -29.43 37.86
C PRO A 108 -8.65 -30.74 38.64
N VAL A 109 -7.40 -31.06 38.95
CA VAL A 109 -7.08 -32.16 39.86
C VAL A 109 -7.12 -31.56 41.26
N TYR A 110 -8.21 -31.80 41.98
CA TYR A 110 -8.28 -31.49 43.41
C TYR A 110 -7.46 -32.53 44.15
N VAL A 111 -6.31 -32.12 44.69
CA VAL A 111 -5.55 -32.93 45.64
C VAL A 111 -6.24 -32.77 47.00
N ASP A 112 -6.90 -33.83 47.45
CA ASP A 112 -7.43 -33.89 48.81
C ASP A 112 -6.25 -34.04 49.77
N MET A 113 -5.91 -32.97 50.48
CA MET A 113 -5.03 -33.09 51.66
C MET A 113 -5.89 -33.53 52.84
N ALA A 114 -6.15 -34.83 52.90
CA ALA A 114 -6.69 -35.47 54.08
C ALA A 114 -5.56 -35.84 55.04
N GLY A 115 -5.55 -35.21 56.22
CA GLY A 115 -4.97 -35.74 57.46
C GLY A 115 -3.52 -35.37 57.76
#